data_AF-A0A7J7HVL9-F1
#
_entry.id   AF-A0A7J7HVL9-F1
#
_cell.length_a   1.000
_cell.length_b   1.000
_cell.length_c   1.000
_cell.angle_alpha   90.00
_cell.angle_beta   90.00
_cell.angle_gamma   90.00
#
_symmetry.space_group_name_H-M   'P 1'
#
loop_
_entity.id
_entity.type
_entity.pdbx_description
1 polymer ?
#
loop_
_entity_poly.entity_id
_entity_poly.type
_entity_poly.pdbx_seq_one_letter_code
_entity_poly.pdbx_strand_id
1 'polypeptide(L)'
;MVNEFVVDQALFSNFMVLIKIGHCSTREQWITSFVPNYHKAYCCPRTQCKCYSVMISSYAGIPCKYTSPLQGLEKFVSNVSYEPGCSDVACSNNNQLKATTEVTTVVDAVIVVVGLNQSFEAEMVGWLNLTLSGYQELLVFEVAKAAKGPLVLVVLSGGWRDLVSGLSWISWRRRHCQSGRCPFSWYPQSFVDQVPKTDINLRQDSTRNYPDRTFQVYLGKLMYDFGHGLSYSGFSKFIMSAPSTVLVRHRDNTNVIV
;
A
#
# COMPACT_ATOMS: atom_id res chain seq x y z
N MET A 1 20.00 19.05 37.96
CA MET A 1 20.58 19.89 36.89
C MET A 1 21.16 18.97 35.83
N VAL A 2 21.13 19.37 34.55
CA VAL A 2 21.85 18.67 33.47
C VAL A 2 23.27 19.23 33.43
N ASN A 3 24.26 18.40 33.10
CA ASN A 3 25.65 18.84 32.94
C ASN A 3 25.82 19.58 31.61
N GLU A 4 26.41 20.77 31.64
CA GLU A 4 26.75 21.62 30.49
C GLU A 4 27.48 20.85 29.39
N PHE A 5 28.44 19.99 29.75
CA PHE A 5 29.16 19.12 28.82
C PHE A 5 28.25 18.23 27.95
N VAL A 6 27.12 17.78 28.49
CA VAL A 6 26.14 16.94 27.76
C VAL A 6 25.31 17.78 26.78
N VAL A 7 25.08 19.06 27.10
CA VAL A 7 24.44 20.02 26.19
C VAL A 7 25.40 20.35 25.04
N ASP A 8 26.66 20.65 25.35
CA ASP A 8 27.70 20.95 24.36
C ASP A 8 27.95 19.77 23.41
N GLN A 9 27.99 18.54 23.93
CA GLN A 9 28.17 17.34 23.11
C GLN A 9 27.02 17.14 22.11
N ALA A 10 25.78 17.46 22.50
CA ALA A 10 24.61 17.42 21.62
C ALA A 10 24.63 18.56 20.58
N LEU A 11 24.98 19.78 20.99
CA LEU A 11 25.12 20.94 20.09
C LEU A 11 26.23 20.70 19.06
N PHE A 12 27.41 20.28 19.48
CA PHE A 12 28.55 20.01 18.60
C PHE A 12 28.23 18.93 17.56
N SER A 13 27.50 17.87 17.98
CA SER A 13 27.04 16.81 17.08
C SER A 13 26.14 17.35 15.96
N ASN A 14 25.23 18.27 16.26
CA ASN A 14 24.38 18.95 15.27
C ASN A 14 25.20 19.89 14.36
N PHE A 15 26.10 20.71 14.92
CA PHE A 15 26.96 21.59 14.12
C PHE A 15 27.88 20.83 13.16
N MET A 16 28.40 19.67 13.56
CA MET A 16 29.21 18.80 12.69
C MET A 16 28.40 18.17 11.55
N VAL A 17 27.08 18.03 11.68
CA VAL A 17 26.20 17.69 10.54
C VAL A 17 26.02 18.89 9.62
N LEU A 18 25.73 20.09 10.16
CA LEU A 18 25.56 21.32 9.38
C LEU A 18 26.80 21.65 8.54
N ILE A 19 28.01 21.51 9.11
CA ILE A 19 29.27 21.71 8.39
C ILE A 19 29.43 20.68 7.26
N LYS A 20 29.10 19.40 7.51
CA LYS A 20 29.20 18.31 6.51
C LYS A 20 28.22 18.45 5.34
N ILE A 21 27.01 18.97 5.56
CA ILE A 21 26.06 19.25 4.47
C ILE A 21 26.37 20.55 3.72
N GLY A 22 27.49 21.21 4.01
CA GLY A 22 27.91 22.41 3.31
C GLY A 22 27.16 23.68 3.74
N HIS A 23 26.57 23.74 4.94
CA HIS A 23 25.85 24.93 5.42
C HIS A 23 26.79 26.16 5.63
N CYS A 24 28.10 25.98 5.48
CA CYS A 24 29.11 27.04 5.41
C CYS A 24 29.74 27.20 4.01
N SER A 25 29.11 26.68 2.94
CA SER A 25 29.62 26.66 1.56
C SER A 25 28.53 27.06 0.55
N THR A 26 28.80 28.04 -0.30
CA THR A 26 27.78 28.80 -1.04
C THR A 26 27.47 28.26 -2.45
N ARG A 27 27.28 26.94 -2.60
CA ARG A 27 26.91 26.33 -3.90
C ARG A 27 25.89 25.20 -3.80
N GLU A 28 24.70 25.46 -4.34
CA GLU A 28 23.73 24.45 -4.75
C GLU A 28 23.70 24.30 -6.29
N GLN A 29 23.29 23.13 -6.79
CA GLN A 29 22.95 22.91 -8.19
C GLN A 29 21.68 22.06 -8.28
N TRP A 30 20.76 22.45 -9.16
CA TRP A 30 19.44 21.84 -9.32
C TRP A 30 19.29 21.26 -10.73
N ILE A 31 18.71 20.05 -10.84
CA ILE A 31 18.42 19.37 -12.12
C ILE A 31 16.94 18.95 -12.14
N THR A 32 16.27 19.13 -13.28
CA THR A 32 14.86 18.78 -13.48
C THR A 32 14.66 17.95 -14.76
N SER A 33 13.59 17.16 -14.86
CA SER A 33 13.18 16.44 -16.08
C SER A 33 11.73 15.91 -16.01
N PHE A 34 11.21 15.40 -17.14
CA PHE A 34 9.78 15.49 -17.50
C PHE A 34 8.96 14.17 -17.57
N VAL A 35 7.66 14.36 -17.85
CA VAL A 35 6.56 13.39 -18.16
C VAL A 35 6.77 12.64 -19.52
N PRO A 36 5.91 11.71 -20.07
CA PRO A 36 4.43 11.53 -19.90
C PRO A 36 3.83 10.07 -19.93
N ASN A 37 2.49 9.95 -19.71
CA ASN A 37 1.36 9.24 -20.41
C ASN A 37 1.25 7.74 -20.89
N TYR A 38 0.17 6.98 -20.51
CA TYR A 38 -0.66 6.00 -21.32
C TYR A 38 -1.92 5.43 -20.55
N HIS A 39 -2.84 4.66 -21.20
CA HIS A 39 -4.33 4.75 -21.11
C HIS A 39 -5.19 3.71 -20.32
N LYS A 40 -6.35 4.16 -19.73
CA LYS A 40 -7.78 3.67 -19.85
C LYS A 40 -8.75 4.41 -18.86
N ALA A 41 -10.01 4.00 -18.63
CA ALA A 41 -11.09 4.82 -17.98
C ALA A 41 -11.89 4.11 -16.86
N TYR A 42 -12.36 4.84 -15.82
CA TYR A 42 -12.94 4.31 -14.56
C TYR A 42 -14.00 5.21 -13.86
N CYS A 43 -14.82 4.61 -12.97
CA CYS A 43 -15.65 5.27 -11.94
C CYS A 43 -14.87 5.43 -10.61
N CYS A 44 -15.28 6.32 -9.69
CA CYS A 44 -14.51 6.55 -8.45
C CYS A 44 -15.27 7.36 -7.37
N PRO A 45 -15.23 6.98 -6.08
CA PRO A 45 -15.95 7.67 -5.01
C PRO A 45 -15.63 9.17 -4.85
N ARG A 46 -16.62 9.96 -4.43
CA ARG A 46 -16.66 11.43 -4.60
C ARG A 46 -15.43 12.17 -4.08
N THR A 47 -14.86 11.69 -2.98
CA THR A 47 -13.70 12.26 -2.28
C THR A 47 -12.37 11.79 -2.84
N GLN A 48 -12.19 10.50 -3.13
CA GLN A 48 -10.86 9.94 -3.43
C GLN A 48 -10.27 10.49 -4.73
N CYS A 49 -11.08 10.74 -5.77
CA CYS A 49 -10.58 11.27 -7.05
C CYS A 49 -10.46 12.80 -7.15
N LYS A 50 -10.78 13.54 -6.07
CA LYS A 50 -10.48 14.99 -5.95
C LYS A 50 -9.54 15.33 -4.79
N CYS A 51 -9.40 14.47 -3.77
CA CYS A 51 -8.48 14.69 -2.66
C CYS A 51 -7.01 14.43 -3.04
N TYR A 52 -6.36 15.48 -3.54
CA TYR A 52 -4.90 15.63 -3.57
C TYR A 52 -4.23 15.21 -2.25
N SER A 53 -4.87 15.48 -1.11
CA SER A 53 -4.44 15.14 0.25
C SER A 53 -4.37 13.63 0.57
N VAL A 54 -5.12 12.78 -0.16
CA VAL A 54 -5.04 11.32 0.01
C VAL A 54 -3.80 10.77 -0.70
N MET A 55 -3.49 11.27 -1.90
CA MET A 55 -2.39 10.77 -2.72
C MET A 55 -0.99 11.16 -2.22
N ILE A 56 -0.88 12.23 -1.43
CA ILE A 56 0.41 12.70 -0.88
C ILE A 56 0.79 12.00 0.43
N SER A 57 -0.16 11.38 1.14
CA SER A 57 0.05 10.83 2.48
C SER A 57 0.53 11.89 3.50
N SER A 58 1.04 11.43 4.65
CA SER A 58 1.68 12.26 5.67
C SER A 58 3.09 12.72 5.23
N TYR A 59 3.66 13.70 5.95
CA TYR A 59 5.02 14.23 5.75
C TYR A 59 5.32 14.82 4.35
N ALA A 60 4.31 15.09 3.53
CA ALA A 60 4.48 15.68 2.20
C ALA A 60 4.58 17.22 2.22
N GLY A 61 5.61 17.76 1.58
CA GLY A 61 5.68 19.18 1.22
C GLY A 61 4.77 19.53 0.03
N ILE A 62 4.65 20.83 -0.28
CA ILE A 62 3.80 21.33 -1.38
C ILE A 62 4.40 20.91 -2.74
N PRO A 63 3.73 20.06 -3.56
CA PRO A 63 4.24 19.63 -4.85
C PRO A 63 3.84 20.61 -5.96
N CYS A 64 4.72 20.83 -6.93
CA CYS A 64 4.51 21.79 -8.02
C CYS A 64 3.32 21.46 -8.93
N LYS A 65 2.84 20.20 -8.96
CA LYS A 65 1.71 19.77 -9.77
C LYS A 65 1.05 18.50 -9.24
N TYR A 66 -0.27 18.54 -9.12
CA TYR A 66 -1.10 17.36 -8.86
C TYR A 66 -1.65 16.74 -10.16
N THR A 67 -2.05 15.48 -10.10
CA THR A 67 -2.91 14.81 -11.09
C THR A 67 -3.60 13.68 -10.35
N SER A 68 -4.90 13.80 -10.10
CA SER A 68 -5.70 12.75 -9.47
C SER A 68 -5.84 11.52 -10.40
N PRO A 69 -6.40 10.37 -9.94
CA PRO A 69 -6.62 9.23 -10.82
C PRO A 69 -7.49 9.63 -12.01
N LEU A 70 -8.66 10.26 -11.76
CA LEU A 70 -9.55 10.78 -12.80
C LEU A 70 -8.80 11.69 -13.79
N GLN A 71 -8.09 12.71 -13.32
CA GLN A 71 -7.28 13.59 -14.18
C GLN A 71 -6.13 12.86 -14.89
N GLY A 72 -5.69 11.72 -14.40
CA GLY A 72 -4.77 10.83 -15.10
C GLY A 72 -5.48 10.20 -16.29
N LEU A 73 -6.63 9.60 -16.07
CA LEU A 73 -7.41 8.84 -17.06
C LEU A 73 -8.07 9.73 -18.13
N GLU A 74 -8.52 10.93 -17.78
CA GLU A 74 -9.03 11.95 -18.73
C GLU A 74 -7.98 12.35 -19.78
N LYS A 75 -6.68 12.26 -19.47
CA LYS A 75 -5.59 12.49 -20.45
C LYS A 75 -5.46 11.36 -21.47
N PHE A 76 -6.28 10.31 -21.34
CA PHE A 76 -6.17 9.07 -22.09
C PHE A 76 -7.48 8.59 -22.72
N VAL A 77 -8.63 8.92 -22.14
CA VAL A 77 -9.92 8.48 -22.66
C VAL A 77 -10.86 9.69 -22.74
N SER A 78 -11.46 9.85 -23.91
CA SER A 78 -12.36 10.94 -24.26
C SER A 78 -13.77 10.80 -23.69
N ASN A 79 -14.17 9.58 -23.30
CA ASN A 79 -15.45 9.29 -22.67
C ASN A 79 -15.22 8.58 -21.32
N VAL A 80 -15.54 9.26 -20.21
CA VAL A 80 -15.34 8.74 -18.85
C VAL A 80 -16.57 9.05 -18.00
N SER A 81 -17.32 8.01 -17.63
CA SER A 81 -18.45 8.10 -16.70
C SER A 81 -17.94 8.05 -15.25
N TYR A 82 -18.04 9.16 -14.53
CA TYR A 82 -17.58 9.28 -13.14
C TYR A 82 -18.76 9.20 -12.16
N GLU A 83 -18.98 8.03 -11.56
CA GLU A 83 -19.96 7.88 -10.47
C GLU A 83 -19.32 7.94 -9.08
N PRO A 84 -19.90 8.73 -8.14
CA PRO A 84 -19.30 9.03 -6.85
C PRO A 84 -19.48 8.01 -5.72
N GLY A 85 -20.10 6.84 -5.92
CA GLY A 85 -20.01 5.65 -5.02
C GLY A 85 -20.36 5.83 -3.53
N CYS A 86 -19.44 6.45 -2.77
CA CYS A 86 -19.58 6.89 -1.39
C CYS A 86 -19.43 8.42 -1.30
N SER A 87 -20.19 9.05 -0.41
CA SER A 87 -20.06 10.49 -0.10
C SER A 87 -18.64 10.91 0.31
N ASP A 88 -17.95 10.01 1.00
CA ASP A 88 -16.74 10.26 1.77
C ASP A 88 -15.95 8.95 2.00
N VAL A 89 -14.79 9.03 2.66
CA VAL A 89 -13.91 7.88 2.89
C VAL A 89 -14.42 6.95 4.01
N ALA A 90 -15.17 7.43 4.99
CA ALA A 90 -15.81 6.55 5.97
C ALA A 90 -16.97 5.75 5.35
N CYS A 91 -17.55 6.25 4.25
CA CYS A 91 -18.64 5.63 3.49
C CYS A 91 -19.81 5.20 4.39
N SER A 92 -20.28 6.12 5.24
CA SER A 92 -21.29 5.87 6.27
C SER A 92 -22.70 5.62 5.72
N ASN A 93 -22.98 6.01 4.47
CA ASN A 93 -24.30 5.93 3.83
C ASN A 93 -24.22 5.20 2.49
N ASN A 94 -25.27 4.44 2.15
CA ASN A 94 -25.32 3.60 0.95
C ASN A 94 -26.07 4.24 -0.25
N ASN A 95 -26.59 5.46 -0.12
CA ASN A 95 -27.50 6.12 -1.07
C ASN A 95 -27.00 6.17 -2.53
N GLN A 96 -25.68 6.17 -2.75
CA GLN A 96 -25.05 6.28 -4.07
C GLN A 96 -24.70 4.92 -4.73
N LEU A 97 -24.90 3.79 -4.02
CA LEU A 97 -24.69 2.46 -4.62
C LEU A 97 -25.58 2.22 -5.83
N LYS A 98 -26.87 2.60 -5.78
CA LYS A 98 -27.82 2.33 -6.88
C LYS A 98 -27.47 3.07 -8.18
N ALA A 99 -27.09 4.34 -8.08
CA ALA A 99 -26.63 5.11 -9.24
C ALA A 99 -25.32 4.54 -9.81
N THR A 100 -24.40 4.14 -8.93
CA THR A 100 -23.13 3.52 -9.35
C THR A 100 -23.36 2.18 -10.04
N THR A 101 -24.20 1.30 -9.48
CA THR A 101 -24.47 -0.01 -10.11
C THR A 101 -25.18 0.15 -11.44
N GLU A 102 -26.17 1.04 -11.56
CA GLU A 102 -26.84 1.37 -12.83
C GLU A 102 -25.83 1.74 -13.92
N VAL A 103 -24.92 2.69 -13.65
CA VAL A 103 -23.86 3.07 -14.61
C VAL A 103 -22.91 1.91 -14.94
N THR A 104 -22.54 1.07 -13.95
CA THR A 104 -21.66 -0.08 -14.22
C THR A 104 -22.25 -1.16 -15.12
N THR A 105 -23.58 -1.19 -15.30
CA THR A 105 -24.22 -2.07 -16.29
C THR A 105 -24.09 -1.59 -17.73
N VAL A 106 -23.66 -0.34 -17.97
CA VAL A 106 -23.63 0.30 -19.30
C VAL A 106 -22.22 0.42 -19.87
N VAL A 107 -21.18 0.40 -19.03
CA VAL A 107 -19.78 0.62 -19.45
C VAL A 107 -19.01 -0.68 -19.76
N ASP A 108 -18.06 -0.60 -20.69
CA ASP A 108 -17.27 -1.76 -21.15
C ASP A 108 -16.24 -2.28 -20.13
N ALA A 109 -15.83 -1.45 -19.17
CA ALA A 109 -14.82 -1.79 -18.16
C ALA A 109 -15.02 -0.94 -16.89
N VAL A 110 -14.63 -1.50 -15.73
CA VAL A 110 -14.79 -0.84 -14.43
C VAL A 110 -13.49 -0.95 -13.63
N ILE A 111 -12.97 0.17 -13.13
CA ILE A 111 -11.85 0.28 -12.18
C ILE A 111 -12.65 0.86 -11.00
N VAL A 112 -12.74 0.17 -9.86
CA VAL A 112 -13.21 0.76 -8.60
C VAL A 112 -11.99 1.25 -7.82
N VAL A 113 -12.00 2.52 -7.42
CA VAL A 113 -11.00 3.10 -6.50
C VAL A 113 -11.61 3.11 -5.10
N VAL A 114 -10.91 2.51 -4.13
CA VAL A 114 -11.29 2.41 -2.72
C VAL A 114 -10.06 2.56 -1.84
N GLY A 115 -10.24 2.60 -0.52
CA GLY A 115 -9.16 2.72 0.45
C GLY A 115 -9.45 3.80 1.47
N LEU A 116 -8.38 4.36 2.07
CA LEU A 116 -8.45 5.19 3.25
C LEU A 116 -7.71 6.52 3.08
N ASN A 117 -7.71 7.32 4.16
CA ASN A 117 -7.03 8.60 4.25
C ASN A 117 -6.41 8.76 5.64
N GLN A 118 -5.78 9.92 5.89
CA GLN A 118 -5.16 10.26 7.18
C GLN A 118 -6.16 10.42 8.35
N SER A 119 -7.47 10.30 8.13
CA SER A 119 -8.45 10.18 9.23
C SER A 119 -8.51 8.76 9.81
N PHE A 120 -7.96 7.78 9.09
CA PHE A 120 -7.83 6.38 9.53
C PHE A 120 -6.37 5.92 9.61
N GLU A 121 -5.48 6.42 8.74
CA GLU A 121 -4.05 6.02 8.69
C GLU A 121 -3.14 7.25 8.88
N ALA A 122 -2.77 7.56 10.12
CA ALA A 122 -1.87 8.68 10.42
C ALA A 122 -0.98 8.41 11.65
N GLU A 123 -0.01 9.29 11.87
CA GLU A 123 0.74 9.33 13.13
C GLU A 123 -0.23 9.54 14.30
N MET A 124 0.00 8.85 15.42
CA MET A 124 -0.90 8.75 16.57
C MET A 124 -2.28 8.10 16.29
N VAL A 125 -2.61 7.72 15.04
CA VAL A 125 -3.88 7.11 14.64
C VAL A 125 -3.65 5.68 14.12
N GLY A 126 -3.63 4.72 15.04
CA GLY A 126 -3.51 3.29 14.75
C GLY A 126 -4.85 2.60 14.48
N TRP A 127 -4.85 1.57 13.63
CA TRP A 127 -6.07 0.87 13.23
C TRP A 127 -6.60 -0.06 14.32
N LEU A 128 -7.93 -0.18 14.39
CA LEU A 128 -8.57 -1.30 15.08
C LEU A 128 -8.68 -2.51 14.13
N ASN A 129 -9.23 -2.31 12.92
CA ASN A 129 -9.54 -3.35 11.94
C ASN A 129 -8.77 -3.19 10.61
N LEU A 130 -8.70 -4.28 9.85
CA LEU A 130 -8.12 -4.41 8.50
C LEU A 130 -9.18 -4.46 7.39
N THR A 131 -10.48 -4.40 7.70
CA THR A 131 -11.54 -4.25 6.68
C THR A 131 -11.50 -2.86 6.03
N LEU A 132 -12.17 -2.68 4.89
CA LEU A 132 -12.44 -1.33 4.38
C LEU A 132 -13.48 -0.62 5.27
N SER A 133 -13.58 0.70 5.15
CA SER A 133 -14.49 1.53 5.96
C SER A 133 -15.91 1.58 5.39
N GLY A 134 -16.89 1.38 6.28
CA GLY A 134 -18.32 1.52 5.97
C GLY A 134 -18.76 0.64 4.80
N TYR A 135 -19.58 1.21 3.91
CA TYR A 135 -20.12 0.47 2.76
C TYR A 135 -19.14 0.32 1.57
N GLN A 136 -17.84 0.58 1.73
CA GLN A 136 -16.86 0.39 0.64
C GLN A 136 -16.78 -1.08 0.17
N GLU A 137 -16.85 -2.06 1.07
CA GLU A 137 -16.83 -3.49 0.67
C GLU A 137 -18.09 -3.88 -0.09
N LEU A 138 -19.26 -3.39 0.34
CA LEU A 138 -20.53 -3.59 -0.34
C LEU A 138 -20.54 -2.91 -1.72
N LEU A 139 -19.93 -1.72 -1.84
CA LEU A 139 -19.77 -1.02 -3.13
C LEU A 139 -18.94 -1.87 -4.10
N VAL A 140 -17.80 -2.41 -3.66
CA VAL A 140 -16.97 -3.30 -4.50
C VAL A 140 -17.74 -4.56 -4.89
N PHE A 141 -18.48 -5.16 -3.96
CA PHE A 141 -19.23 -6.40 -4.19
C PHE A 141 -20.40 -6.23 -5.17
N GLU A 142 -21.25 -5.21 -5.00
CA GLU A 142 -22.37 -4.98 -5.92
C GLU A 142 -21.90 -4.48 -7.29
N VAL A 143 -20.82 -3.68 -7.36
CA VAL A 143 -20.21 -3.31 -8.64
C VAL A 143 -19.57 -4.52 -9.34
N ALA A 144 -18.96 -5.45 -8.60
CA ALA A 144 -18.41 -6.68 -9.17
C ALA A 144 -19.50 -7.61 -9.75
N LYS A 145 -20.72 -7.59 -9.22
CA LYS A 145 -21.88 -8.30 -9.80
C LYS A 145 -22.45 -7.58 -11.03
N ALA A 146 -22.46 -6.25 -11.02
CA ALA A 146 -23.09 -5.43 -12.06
C ALA A 146 -22.20 -5.23 -13.31
N ALA A 147 -20.87 -5.32 -13.15
CA ALA A 147 -19.92 -5.19 -14.24
C ALA A 147 -20.01 -6.35 -15.25
N LYS A 148 -20.28 -6.02 -16.52
CA LYS A 148 -20.30 -6.98 -17.64
C LYS A 148 -18.93 -7.25 -18.25
N GLY A 149 -17.97 -6.35 -18.03
CA GLY A 149 -16.61 -6.39 -18.55
C GLY A 149 -15.55 -6.51 -17.45
N PRO A 150 -14.26 -6.32 -17.78
CA PRO A 150 -13.18 -6.43 -16.80
C PRO A 150 -13.35 -5.41 -15.66
N LEU A 151 -13.44 -5.96 -14.44
CA LEU A 151 -13.29 -5.23 -13.19
C LEU A 151 -11.82 -5.21 -12.76
N VAL A 152 -11.35 -4.06 -12.25
CA VAL A 152 -10.10 -3.95 -11.49
C VAL A 152 -10.36 -3.17 -10.21
N LEU A 153 -9.65 -3.51 -9.15
CA LEU A 153 -9.64 -2.74 -7.90
C LEU A 153 -8.34 -1.95 -7.76
N VAL A 154 -8.44 -0.70 -7.33
CA VAL A 154 -7.28 0.12 -6.92
C VAL A 154 -7.50 0.53 -5.48
N VAL A 155 -6.70 -0.04 -4.57
CA VAL A 155 -6.76 0.27 -3.14
C VAL A 155 -5.70 1.31 -2.79
N LEU A 156 -6.16 2.50 -2.41
CA LEU A 156 -5.34 3.61 -1.94
C LEU A 156 -5.25 3.59 -0.41
N SER A 157 -4.24 2.89 0.10
CA SER A 157 -3.89 2.83 1.53
C SER A 157 -2.38 2.65 1.69
N GLY A 158 -1.84 3.05 2.84
CA GLY A 158 -0.50 2.71 3.28
C GLY A 158 -0.41 1.30 3.86
N GLY A 159 -1.43 0.89 4.62
CA GLY A 159 -1.56 -0.50 5.10
C GLY A 159 -2.16 -1.44 4.07
N TRP A 160 -1.97 -2.76 4.27
CA TRP A 160 -2.82 -3.76 3.61
C TRP A 160 -4.26 -3.68 4.11
N ARG A 161 -5.21 -4.26 3.37
CA ARG A 161 -6.59 -4.45 3.83
C ARG A 161 -7.06 -5.86 3.50
N ASP A 162 -7.90 -6.42 4.35
CA ASP A 162 -8.56 -7.68 4.05
C ASP A 162 -9.58 -7.42 2.94
N LEU A 163 -9.51 -8.23 1.88
CA LEU A 163 -10.32 -8.08 0.68
C LEU A 163 -10.97 -9.42 0.40
N VAL A 164 -12.14 -9.61 1.00
CA VAL A 164 -12.98 -10.77 0.72
C VAL A 164 -13.20 -10.87 -0.79
N SER A 165 -12.83 -12.01 -1.40
CA SER A 165 -12.81 -12.29 -2.85
C SER A 165 -11.63 -11.76 -3.71
N GLY A 166 -10.39 -11.74 -3.16
CA GLY A 166 -9.18 -12.00 -3.96
C GLY A 166 -8.80 -10.94 -5.01
N LEU A 167 -9.16 -9.68 -4.77
CA LEU A 167 -8.94 -8.57 -5.69
C LEU A 167 -7.47 -8.09 -5.66
N SER A 168 -6.81 -8.13 -6.82
CA SER A 168 -5.39 -7.81 -6.97
C SER A 168 -5.02 -6.39 -6.52
N TRP A 169 -4.03 -6.27 -5.64
CA TRP A 169 -3.48 -4.98 -5.23
C TRP A 169 -2.61 -4.35 -6.34
N ILE A 170 -2.84 -3.07 -6.64
CA ILE A 170 -2.05 -2.28 -7.59
C ILE A 170 -1.48 -1.04 -6.89
N SER A 171 -0.18 -1.07 -6.60
CA SER A 171 0.55 0.12 -6.14
C SER A 171 0.86 1.06 -7.31
N TRP A 172 0.44 2.33 -7.21
CA TRP A 172 0.51 3.28 -8.32
C TRP A 172 1.85 4.03 -8.40
N ARG A 173 2.76 3.55 -9.26
CA ARG A 173 3.85 4.37 -9.85
C ARG A 173 3.87 4.20 -11.38
N ARG A 174 4.37 5.23 -12.08
CA ARG A 174 3.97 5.56 -13.46
C ARG A 174 4.66 4.68 -14.54
N ARG A 175 3.89 4.28 -15.56
CA ARG A 175 4.30 3.95 -16.95
C ARG A 175 5.43 2.93 -17.18
N HIS A 176 5.86 2.19 -16.17
CA HIS A 176 6.73 1.02 -16.33
C HIS A 176 5.93 -0.27 -16.09
N CYS A 177 6.45 -1.41 -16.55
CA CYS A 177 5.84 -2.71 -16.29
C CYS A 177 5.57 -2.87 -14.80
N GLN A 178 4.38 -3.36 -14.44
CA GLN A 178 4.10 -3.71 -13.05
C GLN A 178 5.07 -4.82 -12.65
N SER A 179 6.01 -4.44 -11.78
CA SER A 179 7.06 -5.30 -11.20
C SER A 179 7.24 -4.97 -9.71
N GLY A 180 6.37 -4.12 -9.16
CA GLY A 180 6.27 -3.88 -7.74
C GLY A 180 5.82 -5.15 -7.02
N ARG A 181 6.46 -5.42 -5.88
CA ARG A 181 6.14 -6.54 -5.01
C ARG A 181 5.72 -6.01 -3.66
N CYS A 182 4.86 -6.72 -2.95
CA CYS A 182 4.38 -6.26 -1.66
C CYS A 182 5.50 -6.31 -0.60
N PRO A 183 5.80 -5.19 0.09
CA PRO A 183 6.85 -5.14 1.12
C PRO A 183 6.35 -5.62 2.49
N PHE A 184 5.12 -6.12 2.59
CA PHE A 184 4.52 -6.68 3.80
C PHE A 184 3.62 -7.88 3.45
N SER A 185 3.47 -8.79 4.40
CA SER A 185 2.48 -9.88 4.33
C SER A 185 1.07 -9.34 4.58
N TRP A 186 0.09 -9.77 3.78
CA TRP A 186 -1.31 -9.39 3.96
C TRP A 186 -1.99 -10.39 4.90
N TYR A 187 -2.19 -9.98 6.14
CA TYR A 187 -2.91 -10.75 7.15
C TYR A 187 -4.42 -10.56 7.01
N PRO A 188 -5.24 -11.61 7.24
CA PRO A 188 -6.70 -11.46 7.36
C PRO A 188 -7.08 -10.71 8.64
N GLN A 189 -8.30 -10.17 8.71
CA GLN A 189 -8.86 -9.49 9.89
C GLN A 189 -8.69 -10.33 11.17
N SER A 190 -8.98 -11.64 11.09
CA SER A 190 -8.93 -12.57 12.21
C SER A 190 -7.57 -12.68 12.89
N PHE A 191 -6.47 -12.31 12.23
CA PHE A 191 -5.14 -12.24 12.84
C PHE A 191 -5.00 -11.02 13.77
N VAL A 192 -5.58 -9.89 13.40
CA VAL A 192 -5.58 -8.66 14.22
C VAL A 192 -6.53 -8.76 15.41
N ASP A 193 -7.56 -9.60 15.32
CA ASP A 193 -8.43 -9.96 16.45
C ASP A 193 -7.72 -10.87 17.48
N GLN A 194 -6.69 -11.62 17.06
CA GLN A 194 -5.92 -12.54 17.91
C GLN A 194 -4.66 -11.91 18.52
N VAL A 195 -4.04 -10.93 17.86
CA VAL A 195 -2.71 -10.39 18.23
C VAL A 195 -2.84 -9.03 18.94
N PRO A 196 -2.48 -8.92 20.23
CA PRO A 196 -2.33 -7.63 20.90
C PRO A 196 -1.31 -6.76 20.18
N LYS A 197 -1.74 -5.60 19.68
CA LYS A 197 -0.91 -4.69 18.87
C LYS A 197 0.30 -4.12 19.61
N THR A 198 0.28 -4.19 20.94
CA THR A 198 1.36 -3.77 21.86
C THR A 198 2.39 -4.86 22.15
N ASP A 199 2.10 -6.15 21.89
CA ASP A 199 3.08 -7.21 22.05
C ASP A 199 4.09 -7.14 20.89
N ILE A 200 5.38 -7.06 21.21
CA ILE A 200 6.49 -6.95 20.25
C ILE A 200 7.16 -8.30 19.92
N ASN A 201 6.69 -9.40 20.52
CA ASN A 201 7.17 -10.74 20.19
C ASN A 201 6.92 -11.06 18.71
N LEU A 202 7.87 -11.75 18.08
CA LEU A 202 7.76 -12.18 16.68
C LEU A 202 7.46 -13.67 16.51
N ARG A 203 7.68 -14.47 17.55
CA ARG A 203 7.54 -15.93 17.51
C ARG A 203 6.22 -16.40 18.13
N GLN A 204 5.69 -17.51 17.64
CA GLN A 204 4.55 -18.20 18.24
C GLN A 204 4.83 -18.56 19.71
N ASP A 205 3.79 -18.40 20.54
CA ASP A 205 3.76 -18.85 21.92
C ASP A 205 2.46 -19.61 22.17
N SER A 206 2.56 -20.94 22.24
CA SER A 206 1.42 -21.84 22.45
C SER A 206 0.77 -21.68 23.83
N THR A 207 1.47 -21.15 24.82
CA THR A 207 0.90 -20.92 26.17
C THR A 207 -0.02 -19.71 26.22
N ARG A 208 0.19 -18.73 25.32
CA ARG A 208 -0.60 -17.49 25.20
C ARG A 208 -1.49 -17.47 23.96
N ASN A 209 -1.56 -18.57 23.20
CA ASN A 209 -2.21 -18.64 21.88
C ASN A 209 -1.77 -17.53 20.92
N TYR A 210 -0.50 -17.11 21.00
CA TYR A 210 0.06 -16.02 20.21
C TYR A 210 0.65 -16.58 18.90
N PRO A 211 0.19 -16.17 17.71
CA PRO A 211 0.78 -16.60 16.45
C PRO A 211 2.11 -15.88 16.14
N ASP A 212 2.94 -16.50 15.30
CA ASP A 212 4.12 -15.88 14.69
C ASP A 212 3.80 -14.57 13.94
N ARG A 213 4.82 -13.74 13.69
CA ARG A 213 4.68 -12.45 12.99
C ARG A 213 5.80 -12.21 11.98
N THR A 214 5.46 -11.50 10.89
CA THR A 214 6.27 -11.33 9.67
C THR A 214 6.46 -12.60 8.85
N PHE A 215 6.81 -12.43 7.57
CA PHE A 215 7.03 -13.51 6.60
C PHE A 215 8.15 -14.50 6.96
N GLN A 216 9.04 -14.16 7.90
CA GLN A 216 10.18 -15.00 8.23
C GLN A 216 9.80 -16.19 9.13
N VAL A 217 8.69 -16.09 9.85
CA VAL A 217 8.24 -17.10 10.82
C VAL A 217 6.73 -17.37 10.78
N TYR A 218 5.91 -16.54 10.12
CA TYR A 218 4.46 -16.77 10.08
C TYR A 218 4.07 -17.99 9.24
N LEU A 219 3.63 -19.05 9.93
CA LEU A 219 3.12 -20.30 9.34
C LEU A 219 1.60 -20.30 9.07
N GLY A 220 0.90 -19.18 9.38
CA GLY A 220 -0.55 -19.08 9.19
C GLY A 220 -0.98 -18.66 7.78
N LYS A 221 -2.29 -18.60 7.54
CA LYS A 221 -2.86 -18.24 6.24
C LYS A 221 -2.75 -16.73 5.97
N LEU A 222 -1.98 -16.35 4.96
CA LEU A 222 -1.98 -15.01 4.38
C LEU A 222 -2.99 -14.88 3.23
N MET A 223 -3.39 -13.65 2.91
CA MET A 223 -4.11 -13.32 1.66
C MET A 223 -3.14 -13.09 0.49
N TYR A 224 -2.02 -12.43 0.77
CA TYR A 224 -0.89 -12.24 -0.15
C TYR A 224 0.42 -12.29 0.63
N ASP A 225 1.41 -13.00 0.09
CA ASP A 225 2.72 -13.17 0.72
C ASP A 225 3.59 -11.91 0.59
N PHE A 226 4.56 -11.77 1.51
CA PHE A 226 5.67 -10.84 1.31
C PHE A 226 6.40 -11.17 0.01
N GLY A 227 6.66 -10.14 -0.80
CA GLY A 227 7.25 -10.33 -2.12
C GLY A 227 6.28 -10.77 -3.22
N HIS A 228 4.98 -10.95 -2.93
CA HIS A 228 3.96 -11.21 -3.95
C HIS A 228 3.85 -10.02 -4.92
N GLY A 229 3.73 -10.30 -6.22
CA GLY A 229 3.55 -9.29 -7.26
C GLY A 229 3.46 -9.93 -8.64
N LEU A 230 2.54 -9.41 -9.47
CA LEU A 230 2.29 -9.87 -10.84
C LEU A 230 3.01 -8.97 -11.85
N SER A 231 3.09 -9.43 -13.10
CA SER A 231 3.63 -8.66 -14.22
C SER A 231 2.93 -8.98 -15.54
N TYR A 232 3.08 -8.13 -16.54
CA TYR A 232 2.42 -8.26 -17.85
C TYR A 232 3.06 -9.28 -18.80
N SER A 233 4.17 -9.92 -18.39
CA SER A 233 4.82 -11.00 -19.12
C SER A 233 4.96 -12.24 -18.24
N GLY A 234 4.86 -13.42 -18.86
CA GLY A 234 5.38 -14.64 -18.27
C GLY A 234 6.90 -14.60 -18.15
N PHE A 235 7.45 -15.30 -17.16
CA PHE A 235 8.89 -15.48 -16.96
C PHE A 235 9.17 -16.93 -16.60
N SER A 236 9.90 -17.66 -17.45
CA SER A 236 10.53 -18.92 -17.05
C SER A 236 11.78 -18.64 -16.21
N LYS A 237 12.08 -19.53 -15.25
CA LYS A 237 13.28 -19.47 -14.41
C LYS A 237 13.86 -20.86 -14.29
N PHE A 238 15.17 -20.97 -14.39
CA PHE A 238 15.92 -22.21 -14.23
C PHE A 238 17.18 -21.90 -13.43
N ILE A 239 17.66 -22.88 -12.67
CA ILE A 239 18.90 -22.79 -11.92
C ILE A 239 20.05 -23.09 -12.88
N MET A 240 20.87 -22.09 -13.22
CA MET A 240 22.01 -22.27 -14.13
C MET A 240 23.15 -23.08 -13.50
N SER A 241 23.34 -22.95 -12.19
CA SER A 241 24.28 -23.71 -11.38
C SER A 241 23.88 -23.60 -9.92
N ALA A 242 24.11 -24.66 -9.15
CA ALA A 242 24.01 -24.69 -7.70
C ALA A 242 25.17 -25.54 -7.14
N PRO A 243 25.71 -25.21 -5.97
CA PRO A 243 26.71 -26.08 -5.32
C PRO A 243 26.06 -27.43 -4.97
N SER A 244 26.75 -28.53 -5.27
CA SER A 244 26.29 -29.89 -5.00
C SER A 244 26.29 -30.29 -3.51
N THR A 245 26.73 -29.40 -2.62
CA THR A 245 26.86 -29.64 -1.19
C THR A 245 26.85 -28.29 -0.47
N VAL A 246 26.10 -28.16 0.63
CA VAL A 246 26.07 -26.93 1.46
C VAL A 246 26.44 -27.28 2.89
N LEU A 247 27.59 -26.79 3.36
CA LEU A 247 28.07 -27.01 4.73
C LEU A 247 27.29 -26.16 5.74
N VAL A 248 26.15 -26.67 6.19
CA VAL A 248 25.38 -26.09 7.30
C VAL A 248 26.09 -26.38 8.62
N ARG A 249 26.80 -25.40 9.17
CA ARG A 249 27.35 -25.48 10.53
C ARG A 249 26.20 -25.34 11.53
N HIS A 250 25.79 -26.45 12.13
CA HIS A 250 24.88 -26.41 13.27
C HIS A 250 25.58 -25.77 14.48
N ARG A 251 24.81 -25.17 15.41
CA ARG A 251 25.39 -24.43 16.55
C ARG A 251 25.85 -25.34 17.69
N ASP A 252 25.28 -26.52 17.74
CA ASP A 252 25.75 -27.69 18.49
C ASP A 252 26.59 -28.57 17.54
N ASN A 253 27.57 -29.31 18.06
CA ASN A 253 28.61 -30.01 17.27
C ASN A 253 28.13 -31.29 16.52
N THR A 254 27.07 -31.16 15.71
CA THR A 254 26.54 -32.20 14.83
C THR A 254 26.48 -31.71 13.39
N ASN A 255 27.50 -32.06 12.60
CA ASN A 255 27.51 -31.79 11.16
C ASN A 255 26.51 -32.72 10.45
N VAL A 256 25.33 -32.20 10.12
CA VAL A 256 24.38 -32.88 9.22
C VAL A 256 24.75 -32.54 7.79
N ILE A 257 25.02 -33.57 6.97
CA ILE A 257 25.24 -33.42 5.52
C ILE A 257 23.88 -33.63 4.84
N VAL A 258 23.52 -32.70 3.96
CA VAL A 258 22.32 -32.70 3.10
C VAL A 258 22.73 -32.28 1.69
#